data_AF-A0A9X0CD41-F1
#
_entry.id   AF-A0A9X0CD41-F1
#
_cell.length_a   1.000
_cell.length_b   1.000
_cell.length_c   1.000
_cell.angle_alpha   90.00
_cell.angle_beta   90.00
_cell.angle_gamma   90.00
#
_symmetry.space_group_name_H-M   'P 1'
#
loop_
_entity.id
_entity.type
_entity.pdbx_description
1 polymer ?
#
loop_
_entity_poly.entity_id
_entity_poly.type
_entity_poly.pdbx_seq_one_letter_code
_entity_poly.pdbx_strand_id
1 'polypeptide(L)'
;MPEKLDNANWIELSQCEPDQDSDNSTSQETGSGVDDGLVNDIPEDVKLDELPLYGVDCILELDYISPGVKDWHHVACNTQFHPRYISNIDIRTIEQDNGNSRTRALISKLCTHDVSLKTFVDVLQELRRYDVANGIYTWYKNRG
;
A
#
# COMPACT_ATOMS: atom_id res chain seq x y z
N MET A 1 48.56 -21.30 11.14
CA MET A 1 47.61 -21.65 10.06
C MET A 1 46.30 -20.95 10.38
N PRO A 2 45.89 -19.92 9.65
CA PRO A 2 44.54 -19.38 9.76
C PRO A 2 43.65 -20.04 8.70
N GLU A 3 42.54 -20.63 9.16
CA GLU A 3 41.51 -21.22 8.32
C GLU A 3 40.79 -20.13 7.50
N LYS A 4 40.58 -20.45 6.22
CA LYS A 4 39.70 -19.72 5.32
C LYS A 4 38.25 -20.04 5.67
N LEU A 5 37.40 -19.02 5.67
CA LEU A 5 36.02 -19.17 5.21
C LEU A 5 35.58 -17.86 4.58
N ASP A 6 35.72 -17.83 3.26
CA ASP A 6 34.91 -17.02 2.36
C ASP A 6 33.44 -17.37 2.61
N ASN A 7 32.61 -16.37 2.89
CA ASN A 7 31.18 -16.46 2.55
C ASN A 7 30.59 -15.05 2.43
N ALA A 8 30.88 -14.42 1.29
CA ALA A 8 29.90 -13.53 0.69
C ALA A 8 28.72 -14.40 0.26
N ASN A 9 27.55 -14.24 0.89
CA ASN A 9 26.32 -14.57 0.20
C ASN A 9 25.27 -13.48 0.45
N TRP A 10 24.75 -13.04 -0.67
CA TRP A 10 23.91 -11.89 -0.85
C TRP A 10 22.48 -12.20 -0.44
N ILE A 11 21.86 -11.23 0.22
CA ILE A 11 20.43 -10.86 0.10
C ILE A 11 19.48 -12.04 -0.12
N GLU A 12 18.96 -12.59 0.99
CA GLU A 12 17.74 -13.38 0.96
C GLU A 12 16.58 -12.41 0.71
N LEU A 13 16.31 -12.15 -0.58
CA LEU A 13 15.04 -11.60 -1.04
C LEU A 13 13.95 -12.58 -0.59
N SER A 14 13.23 -12.23 0.48
CA SER A 14 11.95 -12.87 0.78
C SER A 14 11.00 -12.46 -0.35
N GLN A 15 10.85 -13.38 -1.28
CA GLN A 15 10.02 -13.27 -2.47
C GLN A 15 8.55 -13.26 -2.05
N CYS A 16 7.83 -12.18 -2.33
CA CYS A 16 6.39 -12.23 -2.49
C CYS A 16 6.12 -13.01 -3.78
N GLU A 17 5.73 -14.27 -3.66
CA GLU A 17 5.26 -15.05 -4.81
C GLU A 17 3.82 -14.62 -5.17
N PRO A 18 3.50 -14.37 -6.45
CA PRO A 18 2.12 -14.23 -6.89
C PRO A 18 1.49 -15.62 -7.09
N ASP A 19 0.37 -15.87 -6.41
CA ASP A 19 -0.46 -17.06 -6.61
C ASP A 19 -0.91 -17.15 -8.08
N GLN A 20 -0.51 -18.23 -8.76
CA GLN A 20 -0.97 -18.58 -10.11
C GLN A 20 -2.14 -19.57 -10.01
N ASP A 21 -3.38 -19.06 -10.00
CA ASP A 21 -4.56 -19.90 -10.20
C ASP A 21 -4.78 -20.17 -11.70
N SER A 22 -4.90 -21.46 -12.01
CA SER A 22 -5.03 -22.01 -13.37
C SER A 22 -6.43 -21.82 -13.97
N ASP A 23 -6.47 -21.47 -15.25
CA ASP A 23 -7.69 -21.33 -16.06
C ASP A 23 -8.42 -22.66 -16.30
N ASN A 24 -9.76 -22.65 -16.25
CA ASN A 24 -10.60 -23.44 -17.16
C ASN A 24 -12.04 -22.89 -17.34
N SER A 25 -12.26 -22.28 -18.51
CA SER A 25 -13.45 -22.23 -19.40
C SER A 25 -14.88 -21.91 -18.91
N THR A 26 -15.33 -20.74 -19.38
CA THR A 26 -16.57 -20.45 -20.15
C THR A 26 -17.96 -20.73 -19.56
N SER A 27 -18.70 -19.65 -19.31
CA SER A 27 -20.10 -19.50 -19.72
C SER A 27 -20.43 -18.02 -19.98
N GLN A 28 -21.20 -17.79 -21.04
CA GLN A 28 -21.63 -16.50 -21.58
C GLN A 28 -22.76 -15.85 -20.77
N GLU A 29 -22.75 -14.51 -20.83
CA GLU A 29 -23.87 -13.55 -20.74
C GLU A 29 -24.67 -13.46 -19.42
N THR A 30 -24.55 -12.32 -18.73
CA THR A 30 -25.52 -11.21 -18.77
C THR A 30 -25.05 -10.07 -17.87
N GLY A 31 -25.31 -8.83 -18.27
CA GLY A 31 -24.74 -7.64 -17.66
C GLY A 31 -25.06 -7.48 -16.17
N SER A 32 -24.04 -7.09 -15.41
CA SER A 32 -24.17 -6.26 -14.22
C SER A 32 -22.87 -5.47 -14.10
N GLY A 33 -22.89 -4.26 -14.64
CA GLY A 33 -21.83 -3.29 -14.42
C GLY A 33 -21.79 -2.92 -12.94
N VAL A 34 -20.76 -3.40 -12.26
CA VAL A 34 -20.13 -2.72 -11.13
C VAL A 34 -18.63 -2.90 -11.35
N ASP A 35 -18.06 -1.99 -12.12
CA ASP A 35 -16.66 -1.64 -11.93
C ASP A 35 -16.60 -0.99 -10.55
N ASP A 36 -16.46 -1.82 -9.50
CA ASP A 36 -16.33 -1.41 -8.10
C ASP A 36 -14.97 -0.74 -7.83
N GLY A 37 -14.17 -0.53 -8.88
CA GLY A 37 -12.98 0.30 -8.85
C GLY A 37 -13.36 1.77 -8.86
N LEU A 38 -13.17 2.45 -7.72
CA LEU A 38 -13.25 3.91 -7.68
C LEU A 38 -12.31 4.49 -8.75
N VAL A 39 -12.86 5.25 -9.70
CA VAL A 39 -12.03 5.98 -10.67
C VAL A 39 -11.27 7.06 -9.90
N ASN A 40 -10.00 6.78 -9.63
CA ASN A 40 -9.13 7.68 -8.89
C ASN A 40 -8.75 8.89 -9.77
N ASP A 41 -9.58 9.94 -9.76
CA ASP A 41 -9.37 11.19 -10.48
C ASP A 41 -8.46 12.19 -9.73
N ILE A 42 -7.84 11.78 -8.61
CA ILE A 42 -6.85 12.60 -7.90
C ILE A 42 -5.68 12.90 -8.84
N PRO A 43 -5.30 14.17 -9.01
CA PRO A 43 -4.13 14.57 -9.79
C PRO A 43 -2.82 14.04 -9.18
N GLU A 44 -1.83 13.73 -10.02
CA GLU A 44 -0.50 13.24 -9.59
C GLU A 44 0.31 14.27 -8.80
N ASP A 45 0.02 15.57 -8.96
CA ASP A 45 0.69 16.67 -8.27
C ASP A 45 0.19 16.87 -6.83
N VAL A 46 -0.93 16.26 -6.45
CA VAL A 46 -1.42 16.27 -5.07
C VAL A 46 -0.53 15.40 -4.21
N LYS A 47 0.17 16.01 -3.27
CA LYS A 47 1.14 15.32 -2.43
C LYS A 47 0.44 14.57 -1.30
N LEU A 48 1.03 13.45 -0.88
CA LEU A 48 0.49 12.65 0.22
C LEU A 48 0.56 13.41 1.57
N ASP A 49 1.47 14.37 1.73
CA ASP A 49 1.59 15.20 2.93
C ASP A 49 0.41 16.18 3.12
N GLU A 50 -0.39 16.41 2.07
CA GLU A 50 -1.64 17.16 2.16
C GLU A 50 -2.73 16.39 2.92
N LEU A 51 -2.58 15.06 3.08
CA LEU A 51 -3.52 14.23 3.83
C LEU A 51 -3.39 14.51 5.35
N PRO A 52 -4.45 14.98 6.03
CA PRO A 52 -4.37 15.26 7.45
C PRO A 52 -4.38 13.94 8.22
N LEU A 53 -3.21 13.55 8.74
CA LEU A 53 -3.00 12.31 9.52
C LEU A 53 -3.95 12.15 10.72
N TYR A 54 -4.53 13.25 11.21
CA TYR A 54 -5.47 13.28 12.34
C TYR A 54 -6.91 13.60 11.92
N GLY A 55 -7.17 13.91 10.65
CA GLY A 55 -8.50 14.27 10.14
C GLY A 55 -9.15 13.18 9.28
N VAL A 56 -8.39 12.14 8.91
CA VAL A 56 -8.88 11.03 8.08
C VAL A 56 -8.73 9.73 8.88
N ASP A 57 -9.68 9.45 9.76
CA ASP A 57 -9.61 8.31 10.67
C ASP A 57 -9.68 6.95 9.96
N CYS A 58 -10.21 6.88 8.73
CA CYS A 58 -10.26 5.62 7.98
C CYS A 58 -8.88 5.03 7.68
N ILE A 59 -7.80 5.82 7.72
CA ILE A 59 -6.44 5.29 7.59
C ILE A 59 -6.08 4.35 8.76
N LEU A 60 -6.69 4.54 9.93
CA LEU A 60 -6.40 3.72 11.11
C LEU A 60 -6.92 2.29 10.95
N GLU A 61 -7.84 2.03 10.01
CA GLU A 61 -8.31 0.69 9.66
C GLU A 61 -7.21 -0.21 9.07
N LEU A 62 -6.07 0.37 8.68
CA LEU A 62 -4.88 -0.36 8.23
C LEU A 62 -3.98 -0.80 9.39
N ASP A 63 -4.15 -0.24 10.60
CA ASP A 63 -3.43 -0.70 11.79
C ASP A 63 -3.99 -2.01 12.34
N TYR A 64 -5.25 -2.31 12.02
CA TYR A 64 -5.92 -3.50 12.50
C TYR A 64 -5.54 -4.72 11.66
N ILE A 65 -4.83 -5.65 12.29
CA ILE A 65 -4.38 -6.90 11.65
C ILE A 65 -5.47 -7.94 11.80
N SER A 66 -6.06 -8.36 10.68
CA SER A 66 -7.08 -9.41 10.64
C SER A 66 -6.80 -10.42 9.53
N PRO A 67 -7.11 -11.71 9.74
CA PRO A 67 -6.97 -12.72 8.68
C PRO A 67 -7.75 -12.33 7.43
N GLY A 68 -7.08 -12.40 6.27
CA GLY A 68 -7.68 -12.08 4.97
C GLY A 68 -7.86 -10.60 4.66
N VAL A 69 -7.48 -9.70 5.57
CA VAL A 69 -7.57 -8.25 5.38
C VAL A 69 -6.16 -7.66 5.20
N LYS A 70 -5.96 -6.87 4.14
CA LYS A 70 -4.68 -6.24 3.83
C LYS A 70 -4.44 -5.03 4.74
N ASP A 71 -3.34 -5.02 5.47
CA ASP A 71 -2.99 -4.01 6.48
C ASP A 71 -1.88 -3.07 5.99
N TRP A 72 -1.38 -2.22 6.90
CA TRP A 72 -0.28 -1.29 6.65
C TRP A 72 0.98 -1.97 6.06
N HIS A 73 1.28 -3.21 6.45
CA HIS A 73 2.46 -3.92 5.97
C HIS A 73 2.31 -4.27 4.49
N HIS A 74 1.12 -4.73 4.10
CA HIS A 74 0.80 -4.99 2.70
C HIS A 74 0.87 -3.70 1.85
N VAL A 75 0.39 -2.58 2.39
CA VAL A 75 0.51 -1.26 1.72
C VAL A 75 1.97 -0.87 1.54
N ALA A 76 2.80 -1.04 2.56
CA ALA A 76 4.24 -0.73 2.48
C ALA A 76 4.94 -1.59 1.42
N CYS A 77 4.72 -2.90 1.41
CA CYS A 77 5.28 -3.80 0.41
C CYS A 77 4.82 -3.45 -1.00
N ASN A 78 3.51 -3.28 -1.21
CA ASN A 78 3.00 -2.99 -2.54
C ASN A 78 3.50 -1.63 -3.06
N THR A 79 3.68 -0.63 -2.18
CA THR A 79 4.27 0.67 -2.54
C THR A 79 5.76 0.59 -2.86
N GLN A 80 6.50 -0.32 -2.22
CA GLN A 80 7.93 -0.53 -2.49
C GLN A 80 8.16 -1.14 -3.89
N PHE A 81 7.26 -2.01 -4.34
CA PHE A 81 7.35 -2.73 -5.61
C PHE A 81 6.39 -2.22 -6.69
N HIS A 82 5.68 -1.12 -6.43
CA HIS A 82 4.69 -0.61 -7.36
C HIS A 82 5.38 -0.18 -8.67
N PRO A 83 4.93 -0.63 -9.85
CA PRO A 83 5.62 -0.39 -11.12
C PRO A 83 5.83 1.09 -11.45
N ARG A 84 4.98 1.97 -10.90
CA ARG A 84 5.05 3.42 -11.11
C ARG A 84 6.02 4.13 -10.15
N TYR A 85 6.30 3.55 -8.98
CA TYR A 85 7.06 4.24 -7.93
C TYR A 85 7.80 3.21 -7.07
N ILE A 86 9.14 3.26 -7.09
CA ILE A 86 9.98 2.44 -6.20
C ILE A 86 10.35 3.31 -5.00
N SER A 87 9.67 3.08 -3.88
CA SER A 87 10.03 3.73 -2.62
C SER A 87 10.88 2.78 -1.79
N ASN A 88 12.11 3.17 -1.43
CA ASN A 88 12.95 2.37 -0.54
C ASN A 88 12.55 2.60 0.93
N ILE A 89 11.38 2.06 1.28
CA ILE A 89 10.79 2.19 2.62
C ILE A 89 11.43 1.13 3.52
N ASP A 90 12.12 1.57 4.57
CA ASP A 90 12.62 0.66 5.59
C ASP A 90 11.49 0.30 6.56
N ILE A 91 10.79 -0.80 6.27
CA ILE A 91 9.66 -1.32 7.05
C ILE A 91 10.05 -1.53 8.53
N ARG A 92 11.31 -1.90 8.81
CA ARG A 92 11.78 -2.15 10.19
C ARG A 92 11.70 -0.90 11.06
N THR A 93 11.87 0.28 10.46
CA THR A 93 11.74 1.55 11.20
C THR A 93 10.30 1.84 11.61
N ILE A 94 9.32 1.36 10.83
CA ILE A 94 7.89 1.47 11.12
C ILE A 94 7.50 0.45 12.20
N GLU A 95 8.04 -0.77 12.13
CA GLU A 95 7.78 -1.81 13.14
C GLU A 95 8.29 -1.45 14.54
N GLN A 96 9.42 -0.73 14.61
CA GLN A 96 10.06 -0.31 15.86
C GLN A 96 9.43 0.94 16.47
N ASP A 97 8.52 1.63 15.76
CA ASP A 97 7.82 2.80 16.27
C ASP A 97 6.74 2.34 17.28
N ASN A 98 7.16 2.14 18.53
CA ASN A 98 6.37 1.54 19.60
C ASN A 98 5.26 2.45 20.19
N GLY A 99 5.03 3.63 19.61
CA GLY A 99 4.15 4.65 20.22
C GLY A 99 3.06 5.25 19.33
N ASN A 100 3.07 4.99 18.02
CA ASN A 100 2.14 5.61 17.08
C ASN A 100 1.47 4.57 16.16
N SER A 101 0.33 4.96 15.58
CA SER A 101 -0.30 4.24 14.46
C SER A 101 0.75 3.90 13.41
N ARG A 102 0.92 2.60 13.10
CA ARG A 102 1.90 2.13 12.10
C ARG A 102 1.58 2.70 10.73
N THR A 103 0.31 2.89 10.43
CA THR A 103 -0.17 3.56 9.23
C THR A 103 0.26 5.01 9.19
N ARG A 104 0.14 5.76 10.30
CA ARG A 104 0.65 7.15 10.36
C ARG A 104 2.16 7.20 10.18
N ALA A 105 2.90 6.27 10.77
CA ALA A 105 4.35 6.16 10.58
C ALA A 105 4.71 5.84 9.12
N LEU A 106 4.00 4.91 8.48
CA LEU A 106 4.12 4.61 7.06
C LEU A 106 3.87 5.84 6.19
N ILE A 107 2.74 6.54 6.39
CA ILE A 107 2.42 7.74 5.61
C ILE A 107 3.50 8.80 5.81
N SER A 108 3.93 9.04 7.05
CA SER A 108 5.02 9.98 7.33
C SER A 108 6.30 9.62 6.57
N LYS A 109 6.61 8.33 6.45
CA LYS A 109 7.76 7.86 5.68
C LYS A 109 7.55 8.05 4.18
N LEU A 110 6.37 7.72 3.65
CA LEU A 110 6.01 7.93 2.25
C LEU A 110 6.10 9.40 1.84
N CYS A 111 5.73 10.32 2.73
CA CYS A 111 5.88 11.76 2.49
C CYS A 111 7.37 12.16 2.28
N THR A 112 8.32 11.48 2.92
CA THR A 112 9.76 11.72 2.68
C THR A 112 10.26 11.23 1.33
N HIS A 113 9.45 10.45 0.62
CA HIS A 113 9.74 9.89 -0.71
C HIS A 113 8.91 10.53 -1.83
N ASP A 114 8.31 11.70 -1.58
CA ASP A 114 7.57 12.49 -2.57
C ASP A 114 6.37 11.76 -3.22
N VAL A 115 5.83 10.73 -2.54
CA VAL A 115 4.70 9.93 -3.03
C VAL A 115 3.45 10.80 -3.16
N SER A 116 2.73 10.66 -4.28
CA SER A 116 1.47 11.37 -4.52
C SER A 116 0.31 10.72 -3.75
N LEU A 117 -0.70 11.52 -3.38
CA LEU A 117 -1.92 11.02 -2.76
C LEU A 117 -2.64 10.04 -3.70
N LYS A 118 -2.61 10.33 -5.01
CA LYS A 118 -3.13 9.44 -6.04
C LYS A 118 -2.50 8.05 -5.95
N THR A 119 -1.16 7.98 -5.90
CA THR A 119 -0.44 6.71 -5.81
C THR A 119 -0.84 5.91 -4.58
N PHE A 120 -0.96 6.57 -3.44
CA PHE A 120 -1.38 5.90 -2.22
C PHE A 120 -2.79 5.30 -2.35
N VAL A 121 -3.72 6.05 -2.96
CA VAL A 121 -5.08 5.55 -3.24
C VAL A 121 -5.08 4.40 -4.26
N ASP A 122 -4.27 4.48 -5.33
CA ASP A 122 -4.12 3.40 -6.31
C ASP A 122 -3.65 2.10 -5.62
N VAL A 123 -2.61 2.17 -4.78
CA VAL A 123 -2.10 1.02 -4.01
C VAL A 123 -3.19 0.42 -3.10
N LEU A 124 -4.01 1.25 -2.45
CA LEU A 124 -5.12 0.76 -1.63
C LEU A 124 -6.18 0.04 -2.45
N GLN A 125 -6.48 0.53 -3.67
CA GLN A 125 -7.42 -0.13 -4.58
C GLN A 125 -6.88 -1.46 -5.09
N GLU A 126 -5.60 -1.55 -5.44
CA GLU A 126 -4.95 -2.80 -5.83
C GLU A 126 -5.01 -3.85 -4.70
N LEU A 127 -4.86 -3.40 -3.45
CA LEU A 127 -5.01 -4.23 -2.25
C LEU A 127 -6.47 -4.47 -1.85
N ARG A 128 -7.43 -3.97 -2.64
CA ARG A 128 -8.88 -4.05 -2.38
C ARG A 128 -9.31 -3.44 -1.04
N ARG A 129 -8.53 -2.51 -0.48
CA ARG A 129 -8.88 -1.69 0.68
C ARG A 129 -9.73 -0.49 0.26
N TYR A 130 -10.86 -0.79 -0.38
CA TYR A 130 -11.80 0.22 -0.88
C TYR A 130 -12.43 1.03 0.25
N ASP A 131 -12.58 0.44 1.43
CA ASP A 131 -13.02 1.13 2.65
C ASP A 131 -12.14 2.34 2.98
N VAL A 132 -10.82 2.16 2.92
CA VAL A 132 -9.83 3.22 3.18
C VAL A 132 -9.69 4.14 1.98
N ALA A 133 -9.57 3.58 0.76
CA ALA A 133 -9.41 4.34 -0.48
C ALA A 133 -10.58 5.30 -0.70
N ASN A 134 -11.83 4.84 -0.52
CA ASN A 134 -13.02 5.66 -0.66
C ASN A 134 -13.10 6.75 0.41
N GLY A 135 -12.67 6.47 1.64
CA GLY A 135 -12.62 7.46 2.71
C GLY A 135 -11.65 8.61 2.40
N ILE A 136 -10.44 8.27 1.95
CA ILE A 136 -9.43 9.25 1.53
C ILE A 136 -9.92 10.05 0.32
N TYR A 137 -10.48 9.37 -0.68
CA TYR A 137 -11.00 10.01 -1.87
C TYR A 137 -12.15 10.98 -1.55
N THR A 138 -13.08 10.56 -0.70
CA THR A 138 -14.21 11.39 -0.25
C THR A 138 -13.71 12.62 0.49
N TRP A 139 -12.73 12.46 1.38
CA TRP A 139 -12.06 13.59 2.01
C TRP A 139 -11.45 14.54 0.97
N TYR A 140 -10.73 14.01 -0.01
CA TYR A 140 -10.10 14.82 -1.06
C TYR A 140 -11.14 15.63 -1.85
N LYS A 141 -12.26 15.02 -2.25
CA LYS A 141 -13.31 15.72 -3.01
C LYS A 141 -14.03 16.79 -2.19
N ASN A 142 -14.08 16.64 -0.87
CA ASN A 142 -14.73 17.57 0.05
C ASN A 142 -13.79 18.65 0.62
N ARG A 143 -12.49 18.63 0.29
CA ARG A 143 -11.52 19.62 0.77
C ARG A 143 -11.60 20.99 0.07
N GLY A 144 -12.43 21.09 -0.98
CA GLY A 144 -12.64 22.29 -1.79
C GLY A 144 -13.52 23.33 -1.13
#